data_AF-A0A2E6ZIW2-F1
#
_entry.id   AF-A0A2E6ZIW2-F1
#
_cell.length_a   1.000
_cell.length_b   1.000
_cell.length_c   1.000
_cell.angle_alpha   90.00
_cell.angle_beta   90.00
_cell.angle_gamma   90.00
#
_symmetry.space_group_name_H-M   'P 1'
#
loop_
_entity.id
_entity.type
_entity.pdbx_description
1 polymer ?
#
loop_
_entity_poly.entity_id
_entity_poly.type
_entity_poly.pdbx_seq_one_letter_code
_entity_poly.pdbx_strand_id
1 'polypeptide(L)'
;MKITMIILQCTGKILNSILSNQVLQKLIKKLRGMTMTGTSTYLELTYNQIVDILRDNTVNLSFTKVKDGGVREMKATLKSELIPSEKRPKTEGSETKNESVVKVFDLDVNEWRSFRPDTLLTFVAS
;
A
#
# COMPACT_ATOMS: atom_id res chain seq x y z
N MET A 1 22.95 -46.69 -10.26
CA MET A 1 23.00 -45.37 -9.61
C MET A 1 23.02 -44.15 -10.56
N LYS A 2 22.79 -44.27 -11.88
CA LYS A 2 22.79 -43.10 -12.81
C LYS A 2 21.39 -42.63 -13.29
N ILE A 3 20.35 -43.44 -13.13
CA ILE A 3 18.99 -43.13 -13.64
C ILE A 3 18.26 -42.10 -12.76
N THR A 4 18.49 -42.12 -11.44
CA THR A 4 17.84 -41.20 -10.49
C THR A 4 18.30 -39.74 -10.64
N MET A 5 19.53 -39.49 -11.10
CA MET A 5 20.06 -38.13 -11.30
C MET A 5 19.48 -37.42 -12.54
N ILE A 6 19.15 -38.16 -13.60
CA ILE A 6 18.64 -37.58 -14.85
C ILE A 6 17.21 -37.07 -14.65
N ILE A 7 16.38 -37.82 -13.90
CA ILE A 7 15.00 -37.43 -13.60
C ILE A 7 14.97 -36.11 -12.79
N LEU A 8 15.91 -35.93 -11.85
CA LEU A 8 16.02 -34.70 -11.06
C LEU A 8 16.45 -33.48 -11.88
N GLN A 9 17.25 -33.68 -12.94
CA GLN A 9 17.65 -32.59 -13.84
C GLN A 9 16.57 -32.23 -14.86
N CYS A 10 15.75 -33.19 -15.29
CA CYS A 10 14.62 -32.94 -16.19
C CYS A 10 13.48 -32.17 -15.51
N THR A 11 13.14 -32.50 -14.26
CA THR A 11 12.09 -31.79 -13.51
C THR A 11 12.46 -30.34 -13.21
N GLY A 12 13.73 -30.05 -12.92
CA GLY A 12 14.21 -28.68 -12.68
C GLY A 12 14.16 -27.78 -13.92
N LYS A 13 14.42 -28.32 -15.11
CA LYS A 13 14.34 -27.56 -16.37
C LYS A 13 12.90 -27.25 -16.78
N ILE A 14 11.98 -28.18 -16.57
CA ILE A 14 10.54 -27.99 -16.86
C ILE A 14 9.96 -26.94 -15.92
N LEU A 15 10.32 -26.97 -14.63
CA LEU A 15 9.88 -25.96 -13.65
C LEU A 15 10.39 -24.55 -14.02
N ASN A 16 11.65 -24.42 -14.45
CA ASN A 16 12.23 -23.15 -14.88
C ASN A 16 11.64 -22.61 -16.19
N SER A 17 11.23 -23.49 -17.12
CA SER A 17 10.54 -23.10 -18.36
C SER A 17 9.13 -22.54 -18.09
N ILE A 18 8.41 -23.11 -17.12
CA ILE A 18 7.08 -22.61 -16.70
C ILE A 18 7.21 -21.24 -15.99
N LEU A 19 8.30 -21.03 -15.23
CA LEU A 19 8.62 -19.76 -14.56
C LEU A 19 9.12 -18.64 -15.51
N SER A 20 9.41 -18.95 -16.78
CA SER A 20 9.82 -17.97 -17.81
C SER A 20 8.64 -17.22 -18.44
N ASN A 21 7.40 -17.55 -18.07
CA ASN A 21 6.23 -16.87 -18.62
C ASN A 21 6.19 -15.41 -18.12
N GLN A 22 6.39 -14.46 -19.05
CA GLN A 22 6.39 -13.02 -18.76
C GLN A 22 5.09 -12.55 -18.11
N VAL A 23 3.95 -13.20 -18.36
CA VAL A 23 2.66 -12.91 -17.70
C VAL A 23 2.68 -13.35 -16.24
N LEU A 24 3.23 -14.53 -15.94
CA LEU A 24 3.36 -15.02 -14.57
C LEU A 24 4.36 -14.18 -13.77
N GLN A 25 5.49 -13.79 -14.38
CA GLN A 25 6.45 -12.85 -13.78
C GLN A 25 5.84 -11.44 -13.61
N LYS A 26 4.95 -10.99 -14.50
CA LYS A 26 4.22 -9.71 -14.37
C LYS A 26 3.14 -9.76 -13.30
N LEU A 27 2.42 -10.88 -13.16
CA LEU A 27 1.45 -11.12 -12.09
C LEU A 27 2.15 -11.25 -10.74
N ILE A 28 3.30 -11.94 -10.70
CA ILE A 28 4.14 -12.05 -9.53
C ILE A 28 4.81 -10.72 -9.20
N LYS A 29 5.24 -9.89 -10.17
CA LYS A 29 5.70 -8.51 -9.91
C LYS A 29 4.57 -7.61 -9.39
N LYS A 30 3.34 -7.79 -9.91
CA LYS A 30 2.13 -7.11 -9.42
C LYS A 30 1.77 -7.54 -7.98
N LEU A 31 2.06 -8.79 -7.62
CA LEU A 31 1.94 -9.32 -6.26
C LEU A 31 3.17 -9.02 -5.38
N ARG A 32 4.38 -8.84 -5.95
CA ARG A 32 5.67 -8.57 -5.28
C ARG A 32 6.02 -7.07 -5.18
N GLY A 33 5.05 -6.17 -5.36
CA GLY A 33 5.07 -4.89 -4.65
C GLY A 33 4.97 -5.07 -3.12
N MET A 34 4.76 -6.30 -2.68
CA MET A 34 4.73 -6.79 -1.31
C MET A 34 6.08 -7.48 -0.99
N THR A 35 7.02 -6.77 -0.36
CA THR A 35 8.24 -7.35 0.20
C THR A 35 7.88 -8.28 1.36
N MET A 36 8.05 -9.59 1.17
CA MET A 36 7.89 -10.59 2.23
C MET A 36 9.18 -10.68 3.04
N THR A 37 9.31 -9.91 4.12
CA THR A 37 10.17 -10.29 5.24
C THR A 37 9.38 -11.27 6.12
N GLY A 38 9.96 -12.44 6.35
CA GLY A 38 9.32 -13.53 7.08
C GLY A 38 9.26 -13.27 8.58
N THR A 39 8.30 -12.46 9.02
CA THR A 39 7.70 -12.39 10.37
C THR A 39 6.57 -11.37 10.27
N SER A 40 5.30 -11.77 10.38
CA SER A 40 4.09 -10.92 10.33
C SER A 40 4.09 -9.89 9.18
N THR A 41 3.44 -10.25 8.07
CA THR A 41 3.29 -9.43 6.85
C THR A 41 3.00 -7.95 7.13
N TYR A 42 4.03 -7.12 7.15
CA TYR A 42 3.90 -5.67 7.11
C TYR A 42 4.66 -5.18 5.89
N LEU A 43 3.91 -4.60 4.95
CA LEU A 43 4.50 -3.93 3.81
C LEU A 43 4.79 -2.50 4.18
N GLU A 44 6.07 -2.14 4.07
CA GLU A 44 6.48 -0.76 3.94
C GLU A 44 5.87 -0.21 2.64
N LEU A 45 4.67 0.35 2.75
CA LEU A 45 3.97 0.98 1.63
C LEU A 45 4.68 2.28 1.29
N THR A 46 5.02 2.47 0.02
CA THR A 46 5.58 3.74 -0.44
C THR A 46 4.52 4.85 -0.39
N TYR A 47 4.95 6.11 -0.28
CA TYR A 47 4.06 7.28 -0.27
C TYR A 47 3.04 7.25 -1.42
N ASN A 48 3.50 6.95 -2.64
CA ASN A 48 2.63 6.91 -3.81
C ASN A 48 1.57 5.81 -3.71
N GLN A 49 1.94 4.61 -3.22
CA GLN A 49 0.98 3.53 -3.02
C GLN A 49 -0.09 3.88 -1.99
N ILE A 50 0.30 4.52 -0.87
CA ILE A 50 -0.64 4.98 0.15
C ILE A 50 -1.65 5.95 -0.47
N VAL A 51 -1.15 6.94 -1.21
CA VAL A 51 -1.99 7.95 -1.87
C VAL A 51 -2.93 7.30 -2.91
N ASP A 52 -2.42 6.37 -3.72
CA ASP A 52 -3.22 5.70 -4.74
C ASP A 52 -4.34 4.84 -4.11
N ILE A 53 -4.03 4.09 -3.05
CA ILE A 53 -5.04 3.31 -2.31
C ILE A 53 -6.12 4.23 -1.72
N LEU A 54 -5.74 5.39 -1.16
CA LEU A 54 -6.67 6.36 -0.58
C LEU A 54 -7.56 7.05 -1.62
N ARG A 55 -7.12 7.15 -2.88
CA ARG A 55 -7.93 7.72 -3.97
C ARG A 55 -9.03 6.77 -4.41
N ASP A 56 -8.73 5.49 -4.44
CA ASP A 56 -9.64 4.46 -4.92
C ASP A 56 -10.58 3.94 -3.82
N ASN A 57 -10.07 3.85 -2.58
CA ASN A 57 -10.75 3.20 -1.47
C ASN A 57 -10.86 4.12 -0.23
N THR A 58 -11.64 3.66 0.73
CA THR A 58 -11.65 4.26 2.07
C THR A 58 -10.75 3.43 2.97
N VAL A 59 -9.90 4.08 3.76
CA VAL A 59 -8.91 3.39 4.58
C VAL A 59 -9.14 3.68 6.05
N ASN A 60 -9.22 2.64 6.85
CA ASN A 60 -9.14 2.71 8.29
C ASN A 60 -7.67 2.62 8.68
N LEU A 61 -7.13 3.72 9.21
CA LEU A 61 -5.73 3.79 9.62
C LEU A 61 -5.60 4.23 11.07
N SER A 62 -4.54 3.77 11.72
CA SER A 62 -4.13 4.24 13.03
C SER A 62 -2.69 4.71 12.99
N PHE A 63 -2.40 5.78 13.72
CA PHE A 63 -1.06 6.36 13.79
C PHE A 63 -0.74 6.88 15.18
N THR A 64 0.55 6.90 15.51
CA THR A 64 1.03 7.47 16.76
C THR A 64 1.17 8.99 16.65
N LYS A 65 0.56 9.74 17.56
CA LYS A 65 0.73 11.19 17.64
C LYS A 65 2.16 11.49 18.11
N VAL A 66 2.97 12.10 17.23
CA VAL A 66 4.40 12.41 17.49
C VAL A 66 4.62 13.21 18.79
N LYS A 67 3.67 14.05 19.20
CA LYS A 67 3.81 14.91 20.39
C LYS A 67 3.49 14.21 21.71
N ASP A 68 2.40 13.44 21.76
CA ASP A 68 1.87 12.90 23.02
C ASP A 68 2.00 11.37 23.12
N GLY A 69 2.45 10.70 22.05
CA GLY A 69 2.60 9.24 21.99
C GLY A 69 1.29 8.45 21.93
N GLY A 70 0.13 9.10 22.05
CA GLY A 70 -1.17 8.45 21.94
C GLY A 70 -1.46 7.93 20.53
N VAL A 71 -2.17 6.81 20.44
CA VAL A 71 -2.66 6.25 19.18
C VAL A 71 -3.97 6.93 18.81
N ARG A 72 -4.08 7.41 17.57
CA ARG A 72 -5.34 7.89 17.00
C ARG A 72 -5.72 7.01 15.83
N GLU A 73 -6.97 6.59 15.82
CA GLU A 73 -7.61 5.89 14.71
C GLU A 73 -8.46 6.90 13.92
N MET A 74 -8.47 6.79 12.59
CA MET A 74 -9.34 7.58 11.74
C MET A 74 -9.70 6.85 10.45
N LYS A 75 -10.89 7.15 9.92
CA LYS A 75 -11.32 6.72 8.59
C LYS A 75 -10.99 7.77 7.55
N ALA A 76 -10.00 7.49 6.70
CA ALA A 76 -9.44 8.42 5.73
C ALA A 76 -9.83 8.09 4.29
N THR A 77 -10.04 9.11 3.46
CA THR A 77 -10.21 8.97 2.01
C THR A 77 -9.65 10.17 1.24
N LEU A 78 -9.30 9.95 -0.03
CA LEU A 78 -9.03 10.97 -1.04
C LEU A 78 -10.01 10.89 -2.21
N LYS A 79 -11.06 10.07 -2.09
CA LYS A 79 -12.06 9.91 -3.13
C LYS A 79 -12.99 11.12 -3.16
N SER A 80 -12.90 11.92 -4.21
CA SER A 80 -13.69 13.15 -4.40
C SER A 80 -15.21 12.95 -4.31
N GLU A 81 -15.71 11.73 -4.60
CA GLU A 81 -17.12 11.36 -4.48
C GLU A 81 -17.62 11.33 -3.04
N LEU A 82 -16.76 10.94 -2.10
CA LEU A 82 -17.09 10.84 -0.67
C LEU A 82 -16.89 12.18 0.06
N ILE A 83 -16.20 13.13 -0.56
CA ILE A 83 -15.94 14.45 0.00
C ILE A 83 -17.09 15.40 -0.37
N PRO A 84 -17.74 16.05 0.62
CA PRO A 84 -18.79 17.04 0.38
C PRO A 84 -18.34 18.13 -0.60
N SER A 85 -19.22 18.54 -1.52
CA SER A 85 -18.93 19.51 -2.59
C SER A 85 -18.32 20.82 -2.08
N GLU A 86 -18.73 21.28 -0.89
CA GLU A 86 -18.23 22.48 -0.23
C GLU A 86 -16.76 22.38 0.22
N LYS A 87 -16.29 21.17 0.53
CA LYS A 87 -14.95 20.89 1.04
C LYS A 87 -14.01 20.30 0.00
N ARG A 88 -14.47 20.16 -1.24
CA ARG A 88 -13.63 19.71 -2.36
C ARG A 88 -12.48 20.71 -2.58
N PRO A 89 -11.26 20.22 -2.82
CA PRO A 89 -10.14 21.10 -3.07
C PRO A 89 -10.43 21.94 -4.32
N LYS A 90 -10.45 23.27 -4.16
CA LYS A 90 -10.77 24.23 -5.23
C LYS A 90 -9.65 24.38 -6.26
N THR A 91 -8.54 23.65 -6.10
CA THR A 91 -7.36 23.75 -6.98
C THR A 91 -6.75 22.36 -7.12
N GLU A 92 -6.88 21.77 -8.30
CA GLU A 92 -6.06 20.63 -8.74
C GLU A 92 -4.66 21.13 -9.09
N GLY A 93 -3.86 21.54 -8.11
CA GLY A 93 -2.62 22.25 -8.44
C GLY A 93 -1.62 22.34 -7.31
N SER A 94 -0.57 21.52 -7.43
CA SER A 94 0.75 21.76 -6.86
C SER A 94 0.80 21.94 -5.32
N GLU A 95 0.27 20.99 -4.55
CA GLU A 95 0.86 20.77 -3.22
C GLU A 95 2.26 20.20 -3.46
N THR A 96 3.28 20.94 -3.01
CA THR A 96 4.67 20.48 -2.94
C THR A 96 4.63 19.09 -2.32
N LYS A 97 5.03 18.06 -3.07
CA LYS A 97 5.02 16.67 -2.61
C LYS A 97 6.02 16.52 -1.47
N ASN A 98 5.61 16.89 -0.27
CA ASN A 98 6.32 16.55 0.94
C ASN A 98 6.05 15.07 1.19
N GLU A 99 6.92 14.21 0.67
CA GLU A 99 6.82 12.74 0.81
C GLU A 99 6.75 12.29 2.28
N SER A 100 7.07 13.17 3.22
CA SER A 100 7.01 12.94 4.67
C SER A 100 5.62 13.08 5.29
N VAL A 101 4.65 13.71 4.62
CA VAL A 101 3.31 13.96 5.19
C VAL A 101 2.22 13.76 4.13
N VAL A 102 1.23 12.94 4.42
CA VAL A 102 0.06 12.72 3.56
C VAL A 102 -1.13 13.47 4.14
N LYS A 103 -1.78 14.31 3.32
CA LYS A 103 -3.05 14.97 3.64
C LYS A 103 -4.20 14.11 3.16
N VAL A 104 -5.21 13.92 4.00
CA VAL A 104 -6.39 13.07 3.75
C VAL A 104 -7.65 13.72 4.30
N PHE A 105 -8.81 13.30 3.79
CA PHE A 105 -10.09 13.70 4.36
C PHE A 105 -10.53 12.63 5.37
N ASP A 106 -10.76 13.07 6.61
CA ASP A 106 -11.29 12.22 7.67
C ASP A 106 -12.82 12.21 7.59
N LEU A 107 -13.41 11.05 7.37
CA LEU A 107 -14.85 10.86 7.21
C LEU A 107 -15.61 10.85 8.54
N ASP A 108 -14.94 10.57 9.66
CA ASP A 108 -15.59 10.49 10.98
C ASP A 108 -15.86 11.91 11.51
N VAL A 109 -14.90 12.83 11.33
CA VAL A 109 -15.07 14.23 11.72
C VAL A 109 -15.39 15.18 10.56
N ASN A 110 -15.35 14.68 9.33
CA ASN A 110 -15.55 15.46 8.10
C ASN A 110 -14.56 16.64 7.96
N GLU A 111 -13.29 16.44 8.29
CA GLU A 111 -12.26 17.47 8.23
C GLU A 111 -10.99 16.97 7.52
N TRP A 112 -10.22 17.90 6.96
CA TRP A 112 -8.92 17.60 6.40
C TRP A 112 -7.90 17.37 7.52
N ARG A 113 -7.21 16.23 7.49
CA ARG A 113 -6.15 15.87 8.44
C ARG A 113 -4.91 15.41 7.70
N SER A 114 -3.77 15.52 8.35
CA SER A 114 -2.50 15.06 7.81
C SER A 114 -1.84 14.08 8.77
N PHE A 115 -1.24 13.02 8.24
CA PHE A 115 -0.48 12.05 9.01
C PHE A 115 0.86 11.76 8.33
N ARG A 116 1.81 11.21 9.09
CA ARG A 116 3.10 10.76 8.56
C ARG A 116 3.05 9.26 8.31
N PRO A 117 3.35 8.78 7.10
CA PRO A 117 3.46 7.35 6.82
C PRO A 117 4.37 6.62 7.81
N ASP A 118 5.47 7.25 8.22
CA ASP A 118 6.45 6.71 9.18
C ASP A 118 5.86 6.37 10.55
N THR A 119 4.71 6.96 10.90
CA THR A 119 4.05 6.78 12.21
C THR A 119 2.80 5.90 12.12
N LEU A 120 2.53 5.30 10.96
CA LEU A 120 1.42 4.37 10.77
C LEU A 120 1.62 3.10 11.59
N LEU A 121 0.58 2.72 12.30
CA LEU A 121 0.50 1.46 13.06
C LEU A 121 -0.41 0.45 12.37
N THR A 122 -1.49 0.91 11.74
CA THR A 122 -2.39 0.08 10.93
C THR A 122 -2.82 0.84 9.68
N PHE A 123 -2.97 0.13 8.57
CA PHE A 123 -3.46 0.68 7.31
C PHE A 123 -4.31 -0.37 6.60
N VAL A 124 -5.63 -0.28 6.75
CA VAL A 124 -6.59 -1.28 6.24
C VAL A 124 -7.54 -0.59 5.27
N ALA A 125 -7.39 -0.89 3.98
CA ALA A 125 -8.34 -0.45 2.96
C ALA A 125 -9.63 -1.29 3.04
N SER A 126 -10.77 -0.61 2.97
CA SER A 126 -12.12 -1.19 2.89
C SER A 126 -12.63 -1.25 1.46
#